data_AF-A0A221W2F6-F1
#
_entry.id   AF-A0A221W2F6-F1
#
_cell.length_a   1.000
_cell.length_b   1.000
_cell.length_c   1.000
_cell.angle_alpha   90.00
_cell.angle_beta   90.00
_cell.angle_gamma   90.00
#
_symmetry.space_group_name_H-M   'P 1'
#
loop_
_entity.id
_entity.type
_entity.pdbx_description
1 polymer ?
#
loop_
_entity_poly.entity_id
_entity_poly.type
_entity_poly.pdbx_seq_one_letter_code
_entity_poly.pdbx_strand_id
1 'polypeptide(L)'
;MPGARTMRPGGRYGRTSCPLDWLKTFVGLEGPAEREFVFEPLIAPGLLQTEAYAETVTTDTPRVRADHGERFVGLRTARAPRLSEGERLLHLHAVTGEAAPRLKVGTPEVRRDQLRHLVRTADLPNVTTQGLRPEDGPHTATTGQFVILDFEEARSIAYAELHDGSVHVQDPDQVHSSNLVAENPRHVALGPTPSSALIRSMIEVEYVRRSAPCTHRLDTAAAGGSPLGARTTAPASNRPAQPTPMPSATARHLVAESHA
;
A
#
# COMPACT_ATOMS: atom_id res chain seq x y z
N MET A 1 31.93 -5.14 -31.95
CA MET A 1 31.76 -5.97 -30.74
C MET A 1 32.61 -5.36 -29.61
N PRO A 2 32.13 -5.38 -28.35
CA PRO A 2 31.65 -4.17 -27.67
C PRO A 2 32.54 -3.72 -26.50
N GLY A 3 32.27 -2.52 -25.96
CA GLY A 3 32.45 -2.26 -24.53
C GLY A 3 33.17 -0.97 -24.13
N ALA A 4 32.68 0.20 -24.56
CA ALA A 4 32.96 1.42 -23.82
C ALA A 4 32.19 1.35 -22.48
N ARG A 5 32.86 0.86 -21.43
CA ARG A 5 32.37 0.84 -20.06
C ARG A 5 32.47 2.26 -19.50
N THR A 6 31.42 3.06 -19.67
CA THR A 6 31.29 4.34 -18.98
C THR A 6 31.01 4.12 -17.48
N MET A 7 31.67 4.95 -16.68
CA MET A 7 31.66 5.07 -15.21
C MET A 7 30.28 4.84 -14.56
N ARG A 8 30.25 4.10 -13.43
CA ARG A 8 29.17 4.18 -12.45
C ARG A 8 29.65 5.01 -11.25
N PRO A 9 28.98 6.12 -10.87
CA PRO A 9 29.18 6.72 -9.57
C PRO A 9 28.66 5.76 -8.50
N GLY A 10 29.47 5.50 -7.47
CA GLY A 10 29.14 4.61 -6.37
C GLY A 10 28.08 5.22 -5.46
N GLY A 11 26.81 4.97 -5.74
CA GLY A 11 25.72 5.26 -4.81
C GLY A 11 25.65 4.19 -3.70
N ARG A 12 25.50 4.62 -2.45
CA ARG A 12 25.34 3.75 -1.27
C ARG A 12 23.90 3.23 -1.14
N TYR A 13 23.50 2.35 -2.06
CA TYR A 13 22.22 1.66 -2.03
C TYR A 13 22.45 0.18 -1.76
N GLY A 14 21.69 -0.40 -0.83
CA GLY A 14 21.57 -1.86 -0.74
C GLY A 14 20.23 -2.32 -1.30
N ARG A 15 20.24 -3.46 -1.99
CA ARG A 15 19.04 -4.13 -2.49
C ARG A 15 19.02 -5.56 -1.98
N THR A 16 17.86 -5.98 -1.49
CA THR A 16 17.62 -7.38 -1.10
C THR A 16 16.55 -7.95 -2.02
N SER A 17 16.77 -9.12 -2.61
CA SER A 17 15.91 -9.70 -3.67
C SER A 17 15.26 -11.04 -3.30
N CYS A 18 15.04 -11.29 -2.00
CA CYS A 18 14.45 -12.53 -1.49
C CYS A 18 13.30 -12.19 -0.51
N PRO A 19 12.12 -12.85 -0.60
CA PRO A 19 10.92 -12.52 0.18
C PRO A 19 11.08 -12.45 1.71
N LEU A 20 11.88 -13.33 2.31
CA LEU A 20 12.11 -13.27 3.76
C LEU A 20 13.23 -12.30 4.13
N ASP A 21 14.19 -12.09 3.24
CA ASP A 21 15.40 -11.37 3.58
C ASP A 21 15.17 -9.86 3.59
N TRP A 22 14.24 -9.36 2.77
CA TRP A 22 13.91 -7.93 2.79
C TRP A 22 13.24 -7.52 4.10
N LEU A 23 12.30 -8.32 4.64
CA LEU A 23 11.63 -7.99 5.91
C LEU A 23 12.61 -8.09 7.08
N LYS A 24 13.48 -9.12 7.09
CA LYS A 24 14.55 -9.22 8.09
C LYS A 24 15.50 -8.02 8.02
N THR A 25 15.87 -7.59 6.82
CA THR A 25 16.71 -6.40 6.62
C THR A 25 16.01 -5.18 7.21
N PHE A 26 14.73 -4.99 6.90
CA PHE A 26 13.96 -3.88 7.42
C PHE A 26 13.85 -3.89 8.96
N VAL A 27 13.52 -5.03 9.57
CA VAL A 27 13.48 -5.19 11.04
C VAL A 27 14.84 -4.88 11.66
N GLY A 28 15.94 -5.28 11.02
CA GLY A 28 17.29 -4.94 11.47
C GLY A 28 17.60 -3.43 11.40
N LEU A 29 17.07 -2.73 10.40
CA LEU A 29 17.22 -1.27 10.25
C LEU A 29 16.30 -0.50 11.20
N GLU A 30 15.07 -0.96 11.39
CA GLU A 30 14.08 -0.38 12.30
C GLU A 30 14.51 -0.55 13.77
N GLY A 31 15.16 -1.67 14.10
CA GLY A 31 15.65 -2.02 15.44
C GLY A 31 16.21 -0.83 16.24
N PRO A 32 17.25 -0.15 15.75
CA PRO A 32 17.84 1.00 16.42
C PRO A 32 17.15 2.36 16.13
N ALA A 33 16.10 2.41 15.32
CA ALA A 33 15.43 3.65 14.96
C ALA A 33 14.57 4.21 16.11
N GLU A 34 14.56 5.52 16.25
CA GLU A 34 13.77 6.25 17.27
C GLU A 34 12.54 6.93 16.70
N ARG A 35 12.60 7.29 15.42
CA ARG A 35 11.44 7.79 14.70
C ARG A 35 11.28 7.03 13.39
N GLU A 36 10.03 6.70 13.09
CA GLU A 36 9.63 6.09 11.83
C GLU A 36 8.55 6.97 11.20
N PHE A 37 8.81 7.46 9.99
CA PHE A 37 7.75 7.94 9.12
C PHE A 37 7.41 6.86 8.11
N VAL A 38 6.12 6.58 7.93
CA VAL A 38 5.65 5.64 6.92
C VAL A 38 4.51 6.26 6.11
N PHE A 39 4.63 6.18 4.80
CA PHE A 39 3.53 6.40 3.88
C PHE A 39 3.07 5.05 3.34
N GLU A 40 1.82 4.69 3.63
CA GLU A 40 1.22 3.42 3.20
C GLU A 40 -0.15 3.68 2.53
N PRO A 41 -0.23 3.67 1.19
CA PRO A 41 -1.43 4.10 0.49
C PRO A 41 -2.56 3.04 0.46
N LEU A 42 -2.21 1.75 0.54
CA LEU A 42 -3.13 0.66 0.17
C LEU A 42 -3.53 -0.28 1.30
N ILE A 43 -2.71 -0.43 2.33
CA ILE A 43 -2.96 -1.32 3.48
C ILE A 43 -2.69 -0.60 4.80
N ALA A 44 -3.04 -1.19 5.94
CA ALA A 44 -2.63 -0.62 7.23
C ALA A 44 -1.11 -0.71 7.38
N PRO A 45 -0.42 0.33 7.93
CA PRO A 45 1.02 0.26 8.20
C PRO A 45 1.38 -0.92 9.11
N GLY A 46 2.50 -1.60 8.83
CA GLY A 46 2.86 -2.87 9.49
C GLY A 46 2.85 -2.83 11.03
N LEU A 47 3.35 -1.75 11.64
CA LEU A 47 3.35 -1.53 13.10
C LEU A 47 1.95 -1.36 13.70
N LEU A 48 0.97 -1.02 12.87
CA LEU A 48 -0.41 -0.77 13.25
C LEU A 48 -1.35 -1.91 12.85
N GLN A 49 -0.81 -3.08 12.45
CA GLN A 49 -1.61 -4.25 12.07
C GLN A 49 -1.91 -5.14 13.27
N THR A 50 -3.13 -5.69 13.32
CA THR A 50 -3.44 -6.84 14.16
C THR A 50 -2.83 -8.11 13.54
N GLU A 51 -2.60 -9.13 14.36
CA GLU A 51 -2.05 -10.40 13.89
C GLU A 51 -2.89 -11.04 12.78
N ALA A 52 -4.21 -11.13 12.96
CA ALA A 52 -5.11 -11.71 11.95
C ALA A 52 -5.13 -10.91 10.63
N TYR A 53 -5.01 -9.58 10.70
CA TYR A 53 -4.89 -8.75 9.49
C TYR A 53 -3.55 -8.98 8.79
N ALA A 54 -2.45 -9.00 9.56
CA ALA A 54 -1.10 -9.25 9.06
C ALA A 54 -0.98 -10.62 8.40
N GLU A 55 -1.59 -11.65 9.01
CA GLU A 55 -1.69 -12.99 8.46
C GLU A 55 -2.42 -12.97 7.12
N THR A 56 -3.62 -12.40 7.07
CA THR A 56 -4.42 -12.37 5.84
C THR A 56 -3.70 -11.66 4.70
N VAL A 57 -3.12 -10.48 4.95
CA VAL A 57 -2.35 -9.74 3.92
C VAL A 57 -1.13 -10.54 3.44
N THR A 58 -0.56 -11.37 4.31
CA THR A 58 0.61 -12.19 3.99
C THR A 58 0.23 -13.44 3.20
N THR A 59 -0.89 -14.09 3.51
CA THR A 59 -1.33 -15.32 2.83
C THR A 59 -1.99 -15.04 1.49
N ASP A 60 -2.61 -13.88 1.33
CA ASP A 60 -3.33 -13.50 0.10
C ASP A 60 -2.41 -12.92 -0.99
N THR A 61 -1.10 -12.85 -0.74
CA THR A 61 -0.11 -12.33 -1.70
C THR A 61 0.85 -13.42 -2.18
N PRO A 62 1.12 -13.53 -3.50
CA PRO A 62 2.15 -14.43 -4.01
C PRO A 62 3.58 -13.97 -3.65
N ARG A 63 3.72 -12.80 -3.03
CA ARG A 63 5.00 -12.21 -2.64
C ARG A 63 5.67 -12.95 -1.49
N VAL A 64 4.90 -13.67 -0.68
CA VAL A 64 5.40 -14.51 0.41
C VAL A 64 5.07 -15.96 0.06
N ARG A 65 6.10 -16.81 0.03
CA ARG A 65 5.88 -18.25 -0.17
C ARG A 65 5.10 -18.81 1.02
N ALA A 66 4.20 -19.75 0.78
CA ALA A 66 3.34 -20.31 1.83
C ALA A 66 4.14 -20.90 3.01
N ASP A 67 5.29 -21.53 2.74
CA ASP A 67 6.21 -22.07 3.75
C ASP A 67 6.90 -21.00 4.62
N HIS A 68 6.84 -19.73 4.21
CA HIS A 68 7.46 -18.60 4.89
C HIS A 68 6.43 -17.72 5.63
N GLY A 69 5.13 -17.96 5.44
CA GLY A 69 4.03 -17.12 5.95
C GLY A 69 4.09 -16.90 7.45
N GLU A 70 4.10 -17.97 8.25
CA GLU A 70 4.15 -17.88 9.72
C GLU A 70 5.35 -17.07 10.23
N ARG A 71 6.54 -17.31 9.66
CA ARG A 71 7.75 -16.56 10.03
C ARG A 71 7.63 -15.08 9.67
N PHE A 72 7.01 -14.78 8.56
CA PHE A 72 6.83 -13.42 8.07
C PHE A 72 5.82 -12.65 8.93
N VAL A 73 4.71 -13.29 9.28
CA VAL A 73 3.73 -12.76 10.23
C VAL A 73 4.38 -12.53 11.58
N GLY A 74 5.11 -13.52 12.11
CA GLY A 74 5.82 -13.40 13.39
C GLY A 74 6.83 -12.25 13.41
N LEU A 75 7.63 -12.08 12.34
CA LEU A 75 8.54 -10.93 12.22
C LEU A 75 7.80 -9.60 12.18
N ARG A 76 6.62 -9.55 11.54
CA ARG A 76 5.83 -8.32 11.47
C ARG A 76 5.18 -8.00 12.82
N THR A 77 4.54 -8.97 13.46
CA THR A 77 3.80 -8.76 14.72
C THR A 77 4.73 -8.52 15.90
N ALA A 78 5.94 -9.10 15.89
CA ALA A 78 6.97 -8.85 16.91
C ALA A 78 7.44 -7.38 17.00
N ARG A 79 7.10 -6.54 16.02
CA ARG A 79 7.45 -5.11 16.01
C ARG A 79 6.46 -4.24 16.78
N ALA A 80 5.19 -4.65 16.88
CA ALA A 80 4.13 -3.85 17.50
C ALA A 80 4.46 -3.39 18.94
N PRO A 81 5.10 -4.20 19.81
CA PRO A 81 5.50 -3.77 21.15
C PRO A 81 6.39 -2.52 21.19
N ARG A 82 7.12 -2.19 20.12
CA ARG A 82 7.95 -0.96 20.05
C ARG A 82 7.17 0.33 20.29
N LEU A 83 5.85 0.30 20.08
CA LEU A 83 5.00 1.47 20.28
C LEU A 83 4.53 1.65 21.73
N SER A 84 4.59 0.61 22.57
CA SER A 84 3.97 0.62 23.90
C SER A 84 4.80 -0.01 25.02
N GLU A 85 5.88 -0.71 24.69
CA GLU A 85 6.71 -1.47 25.63
C GLU A 85 8.19 -1.10 25.49
N GLY A 86 8.93 -1.24 26.60
CA GLY A 86 10.37 -0.96 26.67
C GLY A 86 10.72 0.43 27.20
N GLU A 87 12.02 0.67 27.37
CA GLU A 87 12.54 1.94 27.91
C GLU A 87 12.53 3.07 26.87
N ARG A 88 12.67 2.73 25.59
CA ARG A 88 12.69 3.66 24.46
C ARG A 88 11.61 3.28 23.46
N LEU A 89 10.51 4.03 23.47
CA LEU A 89 9.40 3.84 22.53
C LEU A 89 9.76 4.44 21.16
N LEU A 90 9.34 3.76 20.09
CA LEU A 90 9.43 4.28 18.72
C LEU A 90 8.38 5.38 18.53
N HIS A 91 8.80 6.54 18.03
CA HIS A 91 7.89 7.59 17.59
C HIS A 91 7.45 7.33 16.15
N LEU A 92 6.19 6.98 15.96
CA LEU A 92 5.63 6.62 14.66
C LEU A 92 4.80 7.76 14.09
N HIS A 93 5.08 8.16 12.85
CA HIS A 93 4.23 9.01 12.04
C HIS A 93 3.76 8.25 10.81
N ALA A 94 2.52 7.77 10.86
CA ALA A 94 1.88 7.03 9.80
C ALA A 94 0.94 7.93 8.98
N VAL A 95 1.20 8.06 7.68
CA VAL A 95 0.24 8.62 6.72
C VAL A 95 -0.30 7.47 5.89
N THR A 96 -1.61 7.26 5.95
CA THR A 96 -2.27 6.12 5.34
C THR A 96 -3.34 6.58 4.36
N GLY A 97 -3.36 6.01 3.16
CA GLY A 97 -4.41 6.29 2.18
C GLY A 97 -5.76 5.76 2.63
N GLU A 98 -6.84 6.46 2.28
CA GLU A 98 -8.22 6.05 2.60
C GLU A 98 -8.58 4.65 2.03
N ALA A 99 -7.87 4.22 0.98
CA ALA A 99 -8.03 2.88 0.42
C ALA A 99 -7.72 1.78 1.44
N ALA A 100 -6.77 1.99 2.36
CA ALA A 100 -6.37 1.00 3.36
C ALA A 100 -7.49 0.56 4.30
N PRO A 101 -8.19 1.46 5.04
CA PRO A 101 -9.32 1.05 5.87
C PRO A 101 -10.54 0.59 5.05
N ARG A 102 -10.62 0.96 3.77
CA ARG A 102 -11.67 0.51 2.84
C ARG A 102 -11.43 -0.87 2.25
N LEU A 103 -10.18 -1.33 2.20
CA LEU A 103 -9.82 -2.63 1.65
C LEU A 103 -10.44 -3.76 2.48
N LYS A 104 -11.09 -4.70 1.81
CA LYS A 104 -11.72 -5.86 2.44
C LYS A 104 -10.69 -6.97 2.67
N VAL A 105 -9.84 -6.76 3.67
CA VAL A 105 -8.88 -7.77 4.12
C VAL A 105 -9.58 -8.73 5.08
N GLY A 106 -9.58 -10.01 4.75
CA GLY A 106 -10.10 -11.07 5.60
C GLY A 106 -11.61 -11.01 5.79
N THR A 107 -12.07 -11.54 6.92
CA THR A 107 -13.48 -11.50 7.28
C THR A 107 -13.90 -10.10 7.76
N PRO A 108 -15.21 -9.78 7.79
CA PRO A 108 -15.70 -8.53 8.38
C PRO A 108 -15.23 -8.31 9.83
N GLU A 109 -15.06 -9.39 10.60
CA GLU A 109 -14.56 -9.35 11.98
C GLU A 109 -13.09 -8.93 12.02
N VAL A 110 -12.23 -9.55 11.20
CA VAL A 110 -10.80 -9.18 11.07
C VAL A 110 -10.65 -7.72 10.71
N ARG A 111 -11.41 -7.26 9.70
CA ARG A 111 -11.39 -5.86 9.27
C ARG A 111 -11.85 -4.92 10.37
N ARG A 112 -12.96 -5.21 11.05
CA ARG A 112 -13.47 -4.38 12.14
C ARG A 112 -12.46 -4.27 13.28
N ASP A 113 -11.84 -5.38 13.66
CA ASP A 113 -10.86 -5.40 14.75
C ASP A 113 -9.59 -4.63 14.37
N GLN A 114 -9.18 -4.70 13.09
CA GLN A 114 -8.13 -3.83 12.54
C GLN A 114 -8.50 -2.35 12.64
N LEU A 115 -9.70 -1.95 12.22
CA LEU A 115 -10.13 -0.53 12.29
C LEU A 115 -10.19 -0.03 13.74
N ARG A 116 -10.71 -0.85 14.66
CA ARG A 116 -10.70 -0.53 16.10
C ARG A 116 -9.27 -0.43 16.64
N HIS A 117 -8.36 -1.28 16.17
CA HIS A 117 -6.97 -1.24 16.58
C HIS A 117 -6.28 0.06 16.11
N LEU A 118 -6.50 0.49 14.86
CA LEU A 118 -6.01 1.79 14.36
C LEU A 118 -6.49 2.96 15.22
N VAL A 119 -7.75 2.93 15.65
CA VAL A 119 -8.29 3.96 16.54
C VAL A 119 -7.60 3.94 17.91
N ARG A 120 -7.35 2.75 18.48
CA ARG A 120 -6.67 2.63 19.78
C ARG A 120 -5.20 3.06 19.72
N THR A 121 -4.48 2.70 18.66
CA THR A 121 -3.07 3.06 18.52
C THR A 121 -2.89 4.53 18.20
N ALA A 122 -3.87 5.19 17.57
CA ALA A 122 -3.88 6.63 17.38
C ALA A 122 -3.99 7.43 18.70
N ASP A 123 -4.42 6.80 19.81
CA ASP A 123 -4.47 7.42 21.14
C ASP A 123 -3.11 7.33 21.89
N LEU A 124 -2.09 6.64 21.32
CA LEU A 124 -0.76 6.55 21.92
C LEU A 124 0.01 7.88 21.76
N PRO A 125 0.73 8.35 22.80
CA PRO A 125 1.39 9.66 22.79
C PRO A 125 2.55 9.77 21.80
N ASN A 126 3.12 8.64 21.39
CA ASN A 126 4.23 8.51 20.44
C ASN A 126 3.76 8.13 19.03
N VAL A 127 2.44 8.10 18.76
CA VAL A 127 1.90 7.72 17.45
C VAL A 127 1.09 8.89 16.86
N THR A 128 1.41 9.25 15.63
CA THR A 128 0.64 10.19 14.81
C THR A 128 0.11 9.45 13.59
N THR A 129 -1.22 9.28 13.51
CA THR A 129 -1.88 8.62 12.38
C THR A 129 -2.70 9.64 11.59
N GLN A 130 -2.44 9.75 10.30
CA GLN A 130 -3.16 10.63 9.39
C GLN A 130 -3.74 9.85 8.20
N GLY A 131 -4.97 10.20 7.81
CA GLY A 131 -5.66 9.66 6.66
C GLY A 131 -5.52 10.59 5.46
N LEU A 132 -5.14 10.06 4.31
CA LEU A 132 -5.08 10.81 3.04
C LEU A 132 -6.22 10.34 2.13
N ARG A 133 -7.12 11.25 1.78
CA ARG A 133 -8.27 10.93 0.91
C ARG A 133 -8.00 11.37 -0.52
N PRO A 134 -8.57 10.70 -1.52
CA PRO A 134 -8.42 11.11 -2.92
C PRO A 134 -8.83 12.56 -3.18
N GLU A 135 -9.85 13.07 -2.47
CA GLU A 135 -10.32 14.45 -2.60
C GLU A 135 -9.40 15.51 -1.98
N ASP A 136 -8.41 15.12 -1.17
CA ASP A 136 -7.46 16.06 -0.54
C ASP A 136 -6.42 16.61 -1.55
N GLY A 137 -6.45 16.13 -2.79
CA GLY A 137 -5.64 16.61 -3.89
C GLY A 137 -4.39 15.76 -4.19
N PRO A 138 -3.60 16.14 -5.21
CA PRO A 138 -2.39 15.42 -5.55
C PRO A 138 -1.36 15.56 -4.42
N HIS A 139 -0.69 14.46 -4.09
CA HIS A 139 0.44 14.44 -3.18
C HIS A 139 1.70 13.97 -3.89
N THR A 140 2.88 14.31 -3.36
CA THR A 140 4.18 13.97 -3.98
C THR A 140 4.54 12.49 -3.88
N ALA A 141 4.00 11.76 -2.90
CA ALA A 141 4.24 10.33 -2.69
C ALA A 141 3.49 9.40 -3.70
N THR A 142 3.41 9.77 -4.97
CA THR A 142 2.71 8.99 -6.01
C THR A 142 3.40 7.68 -6.37
N THR A 143 4.67 7.52 -6.02
CA THR A 143 5.47 6.33 -6.32
C THR A 143 5.13 5.11 -5.46
N GLY A 144 4.32 5.29 -4.42
CA GLY A 144 3.86 4.22 -3.55
C GLY A 144 4.49 4.27 -2.15
N GLN A 145 4.49 3.11 -1.49
CA GLN A 145 4.91 2.93 -0.11
C GLN A 145 6.40 3.26 0.09
N PHE A 146 6.71 3.95 1.19
CA PHE A 146 8.08 4.16 1.65
C PHE A 146 8.12 4.47 3.14
N VAL A 147 9.31 4.30 3.72
CA VAL A 147 9.61 4.54 5.14
C VAL A 147 10.84 5.42 5.24
N ILE A 148 10.87 6.30 6.24
CA ILE A 148 12.08 7.03 6.67
C ILE A 148 12.32 6.67 8.13
N LEU A 149 13.52 6.16 8.42
CA LEU A 149 13.99 5.80 9.74
C LEU A 149 15.00 6.84 10.21
N ASP A 150 14.75 7.45 11.36
CA ASP A 150 15.69 8.37 12.01
C ASP A 150 16.29 7.75 13.27
N PHE A 151 17.53 8.13 13.55
CA PHE A 151 18.36 7.64 14.66
C PHE A 151 18.96 8.84 15.41
N GLU A 152 19.23 8.71 16.72
CA GLU A 152 19.91 9.77 17.49
C GLU A 152 21.36 9.97 17.06
N GLU A 153 22.12 8.89 16.87
CA GLU A 153 23.56 8.94 16.62
C GLU A 153 23.96 8.49 15.20
N ALA A 154 23.00 8.26 14.31
CA ALA A 154 23.24 7.78 12.96
C ALA A 154 22.46 8.55 11.90
N ARG A 155 22.90 8.42 10.63
CA ARG A 155 22.21 9.05 9.50
C ARG A 155 20.89 8.35 9.24
N SER A 156 19.86 9.13 8.93
CA SER A 156 18.56 8.61 8.53
C SER A 156 18.66 7.72 7.30
N ILE A 157 17.74 6.77 7.20
CA ILE A 157 17.66 5.80 6.11
C ILE A 157 16.28 5.90 5.47
N ALA A 158 16.25 6.05 4.15
CA ALA A 158 15.01 5.89 3.39
C ALA A 158 14.91 4.44 2.91
N TYR A 159 13.73 3.85 3.03
CA TYR A 159 13.45 2.46 2.70
C TYR A 159 12.20 2.38 1.82
N ALA A 160 12.25 1.59 0.76
CA ALA A 160 11.11 1.34 -0.11
C ALA A 160 11.00 -0.16 -0.42
N GLU A 161 9.81 -0.69 -0.31
CA GLU A 161 9.52 -2.05 -0.71
C GLU A 161 9.36 -2.18 -2.23
N LEU A 162 9.85 -3.29 -2.78
CA LEU A 162 9.67 -3.67 -4.18
C LEU A 162 8.99 -5.04 -4.26
N HIS A 163 8.26 -5.32 -5.34
CA HIS A 163 7.55 -6.60 -5.53
C HIS A 163 8.40 -7.85 -5.20
N ASP A 164 9.69 -7.85 -5.50
CA ASP A 164 10.62 -8.97 -5.25
C ASP A 164 11.66 -8.69 -4.15
N GLY A 165 11.53 -7.60 -3.40
CA GLY A 165 12.61 -7.15 -2.53
C GLY A 165 12.42 -5.80 -1.85
N SER A 166 13.54 -5.12 -1.61
CA SER A 166 13.54 -3.74 -1.09
C SER A 166 14.78 -2.98 -1.51
N VAL A 167 14.70 -1.66 -1.41
CA VAL A 167 15.83 -0.73 -1.54
C VAL A 167 15.93 0.06 -0.24
N HIS A 168 17.16 0.21 0.27
CA HIS A 168 17.46 1.14 1.35
C HIS A 168 18.56 2.10 0.91
N VAL A 169 18.35 3.38 1.22
CA VAL A 169 19.16 4.51 0.80
C VAL A 169 19.76 5.16 2.04
N GLN A 170 21.09 5.29 2.06
CA GLN A 170 21.83 5.96 3.15
C GLN A 170 22.55 7.22 2.67
N ASP A 171 22.45 7.52 1.38
CA ASP A 171 23.05 8.70 0.78
C ASP A 171 22.28 9.96 1.21
N PRO A 172 22.92 10.96 1.86
CA PRO A 172 22.21 12.08 2.49
C PRO A 172 21.33 12.89 1.55
N ASP A 173 21.80 13.15 0.32
CA ASP A 173 21.08 13.98 -0.64
C ASP A 173 19.78 13.31 -1.08
N GLN A 174 19.79 11.99 -1.15
CA GLN A 174 18.62 11.21 -1.55
C GLN A 174 17.67 10.97 -0.38
N VAL A 175 18.19 10.75 0.82
CA VAL A 175 17.37 10.73 2.03
C VAL A 175 16.71 12.09 2.25
N HIS A 176 17.41 13.18 1.94
CA HIS A 176 16.82 14.51 1.92
C HIS A 176 15.69 14.62 0.88
N SER A 177 15.89 14.10 -0.34
CA SER A 177 14.82 14.03 -1.33
C SER A 177 13.60 13.22 -0.86
N SER A 178 13.81 12.08 -0.20
CA SER A 178 12.71 11.31 0.41
C SER A 178 11.98 12.08 1.50
N ASN A 179 12.71 12.84 2.33
CA ASN A 179 12.10 13.72 3.33
C ASN A 179 11.25 14.82 2.69
N LEU A 180 11.74 15.47 1.62
CA LEU A 180 10.93 16.44 0.86
C LEU A 180 9.66 15.82 0.28
N VAL A 181 9.74 14.57 -0.19
CA VAL A 181 8.56 13.81 -0.62
C VAL A 181 7.62 13.51 0.54
N ALA A 182 8.13 13.24 1.75
CA ALA A 182 7.32 12.98 2.94
C ALA A 182 6.59 14.21 3.49
N GLU A 183 7.16 15.41 3.37
CA GLU A 183 6.56 16.65 3.89
C GLU A 183 5.16 16.92 3.31
N ASN A 184 4.98 16.70 2.02
CA ASN A 184 3.71 17.01 1.38
C ASN A 184 2.56 16.08 1.82
N PRO A 185 2.67 14.74 1.85
CA PRO A 185 1.68 13.85 2.47
C PRO A 185 1.35 14.20 3.92
N ARG A 186 2.34 14.60 4.74
CA ARG A 186 2.10 15.05 6.13
C ARG A 186 1.18 16.28 6.19
N HIS A 187 1.38 17.20 5.25
CA HIS A 187 0.64 18.46 5.18
C HIS A 187 -0.76 18.31 4.56
N VAL A 188 -0.91 17.52 3.49
CA VAL A 188 -2.19 17.39 2.78
C VAL A 188 -3.13 16.37 3.41
N ALA A 189 -2.60 15.38 4.14
CA ALA A 189 -3.42 14.42 4.84
C ALA A 189 -4.25 15.10 5.94
N LEU A 190 -5.40 14.50 6.26
CA LEU A 190 -6.21 14.89 7.40
C LEU A 190 -5.36 14.96 8.68
N GLY A 191 -5.68 15.91 9.56
CA GLY A 191 -5.11 15.93 10.91
C GLY A 191 -5.48 14.66 11.69
N PRO A 192 -4.79 14.35 12.82
CA PRO A 192 -5.01 13.11 13.58
C PRO A 192 -6.46 12.91 14.05
N THR A 193 -7.11 13.98 14.53
CA THR A 193 -8.50 13.91 15.02
C THR A 193 -9.50 13.62 13.88
N PRO A 194 -9.52 14.38 12.76
CA PRO A 194 -10.36 14.02 11.62
C PRO A 194 -10.08 12.63 11.03
N SER A 195 -8.81 12.20 11.03
CA SER A 195 -8.42 10.87 10.56
C SER A 195 -9.03 9.76 11.41
N SER A 196 -8.97 9.91 12.73
CA SER A 196 -9.59 8.98 13.68
C SER A 196 -11.11 8.96 13.54
N ALA A 197 -11.73 10.13 13.33
CA ALA A 197 -13.17 10.23 13.10
C ALA A 197 -13.59 9.54 11.78
N LEU A 198 -12.80 9.70 10.72
CA LEU A 198 -13.01 9.00 9.45
C LEU A 198 -12.99 7.48 9.65
N ILE A 199 -11.98 6.94 10.35
CA ILE A 199 -11.87 5.50 10.63
C ILE A 199 -13.06 5.01 11.49
N ARG A 200 -13.45 5.77 12.52
CA ARG A 200 -14.62 5.44 13.36
C ARG A 200 -15.91 5.37 12.53
N SER A 201 -16.13 6.31 11.62
CA SER A 201 -17.32 6.29 10.75
C SER A 201 -17.41 5.04 9.87
N MET A 202 -16.27 4.48 9.44
CA MET A 202 -16.24 3.26 8.63
C MET A 202 -16.66 2.02 9.43
N ILE A 203 -16.35 1.99 10.73
CA ILE A 203 -16.79 0.93 11.66
C ILE A 203 -18.32 0.94 11.78
N GLU A 204 -18.91 2.14 11.90
CA GLU A 204 -20.37 2.32 12.04
C GLU A 204 -21.11 1.95 10.76
N VAL A 205 -20.65 2.39 9.59
CA VAL A 205 -21.28 2.06 8.29
C VAL A 205 -21.31 0.54 8.06
N GLU A 206 -20.23 -0.15 8.41
CA GLU A 206 -20.17 -1.61 8.32
C GLU A 206 -21.12 -2.29 9.32
N TYR A 207 -21.27 -1.73 10.52
CA TYR A 207 -22.27 -2.20 11.49
C TYR A 207 -23.68 -2.07 10.94
N VAL A 208 -24.07 -0.90 10.41
CA VAL A 208 -25.41 -0.63 9.88
C VAL A 208 -25.74 -1.54 8.70
N ARG A 209 -24.81 -1.75 7.75
CA ARG A 209 -25.03 -2.65 6.61
C ARG A 209 -25.30 -4.10 7.03
N ARG A 210 -24.74 -4.53 8.15
CA ARG A 210 -24.90 -5.90 8.66
C ARG A 210 -26.12 -6.06 9.56
N SER A 211 -26.49 -5.02 10.31
CA SER A 211 -27.69 -5.02 11.16
C SER A 211 -28.97 -4.72 10.39
N ALA A 212 -28.88 -4.17 9.18
CA ALA A 212 -30.03 -4.00 8.31
C ALA A 212 -30.65 -5.38 8.00
N PRO A 213 -31.95 -5.61 8.28
CA PRO A 213 -32.59 -6.86 7.94
C PRO A 213 -32.49 -7.07 6.43
N CYS A 214 -32.11 -8.28 6.01
CA CYS A 214 -31.98 -8.65 4.61
C CYS A 214 -33.37 -8.66 3.96
N THR A 215 -33.88 -7.49 3.55
CA THR A 215 -35.15 -7.37 2.83
C THR A 215 -34.94 -7.70 1.37
N HIS A 216 -34.70 -8.98 1.06
CA HIS A 216 -34.97 -9.51 -0.27
C HIS A 216 -35.35 -10.99 -0.20
N ARG A 217 -36.63 -11.24 0.09
CA ARG A 217 -37.33 -12.43 -0.38
C ARG A 217 -38.16 -11.98 -1.58
N LEU A 218 -37.66 -12.23 -2.80
CA LEU A 218 -38.53 -12.22 -3.97
C LEU A 218 -39.30 -13.53 -3.93
N ASP A 219 -40.49 -13.50 -3.33
CA ASP A 219 -41.51 -14.52 -3.55
C ASP A 219 -42.07 -14.31 -4.95
N THR A 220 -41.49 -14.96 -5.96
CA THR A 220 -42.19 -15.19 -7.24
C THR A 220 -42.95 -16.51 -7.14
N ALA A 221 -44.13 -16.43 -6.53
CA ALA A 221 -45.12 -17.49 -6.60
C ALA A 221 -45.79 -17.53 -7.98
N ALA A 222 -45.68 -18.69 -8.60
CA ALA A 222 -46.48 -19.29 -9.66
C ALA A 222 -47.70 -18.51 -10.21
N ALA A 223 -47.70 -18.29 -11.53
CA ALA A 223 -48.90 -18.38 -12.36
C ALA A 223 -48.55 -19.24 -13.59
N GLY A 224 -49.16 -20.42 -13.68
CA GLY A 224 -49.04 -21.32 -14.82
C GLY A 224 -49.93 -20.90 -15.98
N GLY A 225 -49.51 -21.28 -17.20
CA GLY A 225 -50.30 -21.16 -18.42
C GLY A 225 -49.42 -21.13 -19.68
N SER A 226 -49.27 -22.29 -20.32
CA SER A 226 -48.63 -22.50 -21.64
C SER A 226 -49.72 -22.63 -22.73
N PRO A 227 -49.42 -22.77 -24.03
CA PRO A 227 -48.57 -22.00 -24.94
C PRO A 227 -49.33 -21.60 -26.24
N LEU A 228 -48.86 -20.59 -27.00
CA LEU A 228 -49.22 -20.46 -28.42
C LEU A 228 -48.05 -19.90 -29.24
N GLY A 229 -47.71 -20.61 -30.31
CA GLY A 229 -46.55 -20.34 -31.14
C GLY A 229 -46.78 -19.28 -32.21
N ALA A 230 -45.68 -18.70 -32.69
CA ALA A 230 -45.50 -18.29 -34.07
C ALA A 230 -44.00 -18.18 -34.35
N ARG A 231 -43.56 -18.85 -35.42
CA ARG A 231 -42.26 -18.66 -36.06
C ARG A 231 -42.14 -17.22 -36.54
N THR A 232 -40.92 -16.67 -36.64
CA THR A 232 -40.37 -15.96 -37.83
C THR A 232 -38.94 -15.45 -37.56
N THR A 233 -38.01 -15.99 -38.36
CA THR A 233 -36.71 -15.48 -38.88
C THR A 233 -35.77 -14.58 -38.06
N ALA A 234 -34.51 -15.05 -37.95
CA ALA A 234 -33.28 -14.24 -37.79
C ALA A 234 -32.93 -13.50 -39.12
N PRO A 235 -31.82 -12.74 -39.27
CA PRO A 235 -30.74 -12.42 -38.32
C PRO A 235 -30.28 -10.93 -38.34
N ALA A 236 -29.47 -10.51 -37.36
CA ALA A 236 -28.38 -9.53 -37.61
C ALA A 236 -27.38 -9.52 -36.44
N SER A 237 -26.15 -9.88 -36.77
CA SER A 237 -24.94 -9.74 -35.97
C SER A 237 -24.68 -8.28 -35.60
N ASN A 238 -24.30 -7.99 -34.36
CA ASN A 238 -23.51 -6.80 -34.08
C ASN A 238 -22.42 -7.10 -33.04
N ARG A 239 -21.20 -7.25 -33.54
CA ARG A 239 -19.97 -7.44 -32.77
C ARG A 239 -19.33 -6.05 -32.66
N PRO A 240 -19.00 -5.52 -31.47
CA PRO A 240 -18.36 -4.22 -31.36
C PRO A 240 -16.92 -4.29 -31.91
N ALA A 241 -16.56 -3.28 -32.70
CA ALA A 241 -15.30 -3.13 -33.39
C ALA A 241 -14.11 -2.94 -32.42
N GLN A 242 -12.99 -3.59 -32.75
CA GLN A 242 -11.69 -3.32 -32.13
C GLN A 242 -11.12 -1.99 -32.64
N PRO A 243 -10.44 -1.20 -31.80
CA PRO A 243 -9.78 0.02 -32.23
C PRO A 243 -8.50 -0.29 -33.05
N THR A 244 -8.36 0.39 -34.18
CA THR A 244 -7.19 0.36 -35.08
C THR A 244 -5.97 1.04 -34.45
N PRO A 245 -4.74 0.54 -34.71
CA PRO A 245 -3.51 1.20 -34.26
C PRO A 245 -3.10 2.36 -35.19
N MET A 246 -2.64 3.46 -34.59
CA MET A 246 -2.08 4.64 -35.26
C MET A 246 -0.74 4.33 -35.95
N PRO A 247 -0.40 5.00 -37.07
CA PRO A 247 0.82 4.72 -37.82
C PRO A 247 2.08 5.29 -37.15
N SER A 248 3.12 4.45 -37.13
CA SER A 248 4.50 4.71 -36.75
C SER A 248 5.13 5.82 -37.61
N ALA A 249 5.62 6.89 -36.98
CA ALA A 249 6.43 7.92 -37.61
C ALA A 249 7.87 7.43 -37.81
N THR A 250 8.21 7.11 -39.06
CA THR A 250 9.55 6.77 -39.53
C THR A 250 10.43 8.02 -39.54
N ALA A 251 11.40 8.13 -38.62
CA ALA A 251 12.46 9.14 -38.71
C ALA A 251 13.52 8.68 -39.72
N ARG A 252 13.62 9.39 -40.84
CA ARG A 252 14.65 9.21 -41.86
C ARG A 252 16.02 9.65 -41.32
N HIS A 253 17.00 8.77 -41.48
CA HIS A 253 18.42 9.06 -41.41
C HIS A 253 18.80 10.07 -42.50
N LEU A 254 19.51 11.14 -42.13
CA LEU A 254 20.29 11.98 -43.03
C LEU A 254 21.70 12.05 -42.47
N VAL A 255 22.60 11.31 -43.12
CA VAL A 255 24.05 11.40 -42.98
C VAL A 255 24.49 12.64 -43.76
N ALA A 256 25.24 13.52 -43.12
CA ALA A 256 26.03 14.55 -43.78
C ALA A 256 27.47 14.44 -43.27
N GLU A 257 28.33 13.89 -44.11
CA GLU A 257 29.79 14.02 -44.03
C GLU A 257 30.17 15.45 -44.42
N SER A 258 31.03 16.11 -43.64
CA SER A 258 32.04 17.08 -44.11
C SER A 258 32.75 17.72 -42.91
N HIS A 259 33.95 17.24 -42.57
CA HIS A 259 35.19 18.04 -42.49
C HIS A 259 36.26 17.41 -41.59
N ALA A 260 37.49 17.44 -42.14
CA ALA A 260 38.82 17.17 -41.59
C ALA A 260 39.23 15.69 -41.42
#